data_AF-A0A7X4EUN2-F1
#
_entry.id   AF-A0A7X4EUN2-F1
#
_cell.length_a   1.000
_cell.length_b   1.000
_cell.length_c   1.000
_cell.angle_alpha   90.00
_cell.angle_beta   90.00
_cell.angle_gamma   90.00
#
_symmetry.space_group_name_H-M   'P 1'
#
loop_
_entity.id
_entity.type
_entity.pdbx_description
1 polymer ?
#
loop_
_entity_poly.entity_id
_entity_poly.type
_entity_poly.pdbx_seq_one_letter_code
_entity_poly.pdbx_strand_id
1 'polypeptide(L)'
;MLLDNLKLPEYRSRYRSRRELRGRPAEQVLPAMREWVAGLSIADPEYERLVLEGLWVSWAQGRVDIDLLQRLLNARDFRARGAAVRVLRYTWRQVPDHLELMRQAAHDSHPRVRLEAIVASSWLDNADGARIALEGLKQPVTRWMGRAYEDVLRVLDDDIRELHAAGQVELTDNPAAASYLAGNLVLYEDEISRTPDAINLRAEDQAVYLRGEEIYKREGHCASCHGEDGAGAMQDIYPPLGSNAWVAGDVERLIKLTLKGVYGPMQVGDRTYDSSGGVPPMIGFEGLLSDEEMAAVLTYVRMRFGGVGAGSGSGLDGMVSAETVRQVREAARSQTGLYEVGALLEEHPLEEL
;
A
#
# COMPACT_ATOMS: atom_id res chain seq x y z
N MET A 1 -37.63 -4.35 -8.09
CA MET A 1 -37.15 -3.41 -9.13
C MET A 1 -35.62 -3.42 -9.17
N LEU A 2 -34.94 -3.07 -10.28
CA LEU A 2 -33.46 -3.12 -10.35
C LEU A 2 -32.77 -2.28 -9.25
N LEU A 3 -33.40 -1.18 -8.84
CA LEU A 3 -32.95 -0.33 -7.72
C LEU A 3 -33.01 -1.07 -6.37
N ASP A 4 -33.92 -2.03 -6.16
CA ASP A 4 -33.97 -2.80 -4.90
C ASP A 4 -32.75 -3.70 -4.71
N ASN A 5 -32.09 -4.09 -5.80
CA ASN A 5 -30.83 -4.84 -5.71
C ASN A 5 -29.72 -4.01 -5.04
N LEU A 6 -29.85 -2.69 -4.95
CA LEU A 6 -28.90 -1.81 -4.23
C LEU A 6 -29.00 -1.97 -2.70
N LYS A 7 -30.05 -2.66 -2.21
CA LYS A 7 -30.19 -3.04 -0.80
C LYS A 7 -29.45 -4.33 -0.44
N LEU A 8 -29.09 -5.16 -1.42
CA LEU A 8 -28.41 -6.43 -1.19
C LEU A 8 -27.06 -6.22 -0.48
N PRO A 9 -26.61 -7.13 0.40
CA PRO A 9 -25.37 -6.98 1.15
C PRO A 9 -24.12 -7.19 0.30
N GLU A 10 -24.21 -7.91 -0.83
CA GLU A 10 -23.05 -8.21 -1.68
C GLU A 10 -22.67 -7.03 -2.58
N TYR A 11 -21.44 -6.54 -2.44
CA TYR A 11 -20.89 -5.47 -3.27
C TYR A 11 -21.02 -5.76 -4.77
N ARG A 12 -20.72 -6.99 -5.20
CA ARG A 12 -20.74 -7.39 -6.62
C ARG A 12 -22.14 -7.31 -7.22
N SER A 13 -23.18 -7.63 -6.46
CA SER A 13 -24.59 -7.54 -6.89
C SER A 13 -25.00 -6.08 -7.10
N ARG A 14 -24.64 -5.20 -6.16
CA ARG A 14 -24.91 -3.76 -6.27
C ARG A 14 -24.13 -3.13 -7.43
N TYR A 15 -22.85 -3.48 -7.58
CA TYR A 15 -22.00 -2.98 -8.68
C TYR A 15 -22.59 -3.32 -10.06
N ARG A 16 -22.98 -4.59 -10.27
CA ARG A 16 -23.63 -5.01 -11.53
C ARG A 16 -24.93 -4.27 -11.76
N SER A 17 -25.75 -4.08 -10.72
CA SER A 17 -27.01 -3.34 -10.82
C SER A 17 -26.80 -1.88 -11.22
N ARG A 18 -25.80 -1.19 -10.63
CA ARG A 18 -25.41 0.17 -11.04
C ARG A 18 -24.93 0.23 -12.49
N ARG A 19 -24.16 -0.77 -12.95
CA ARG A 19 -23.71 -0.87 -14.35
C ARG A 19 -24.89 -1.02 -15.31
N GLU A 20 -25.86 -1.88 -14.97
CA GLU A 20 -27.08 -2.04 -15.77
C GLU A 20 -27.93 -0.76 -15.78
N LEU A 21 -28.05 -0.07 -14.64
CA LEU A 21 -28.75 1.23 -14.58
C LEU A 21 -28.07 2.28 -15.46
N ARG A 22 -26.72 2.34 -15.48
CA ARG A 22 -25.95 3.25 -16.35
C ARG A 22 -26.26 3.08 -17.84
N GLY A 23 -26.58 1.86 -18.29
CA GLY A 23 -26.92 1.58 -19.69
C GLY A 23 -28.35 1.97 -20.09
N ARG A 24 -29.19 2.42 -19.15
CA ARG A 24 -30.61 2.78 -19.40
C ARG A 24 -30.79 4.30 -19.58
N PRO A 25 -31.87 4.74 -20.24
CA PRO A 25 -32.14 6.17 -20.44
C PRO A 25 -32.26 6.94 -19.12
N ALA A 26 -31.56 8.07 -19.01
CA ALA A 26 -31.53 8.91 -17.82
C ALA A 26 -32.94 9.41 -17.43
N GLU A 27 -33.79 9.67 -18.43
CA GLU A 27 -35.17 10.12 -18.29
C GLU A 27 -36.07 9.10 -17.59
N GLN A 28 -35.67 7.82 -17.58
CA GLN A 28 -36.36 6.76 -16.84
C GLN A 28 -35.67 6.47 -15.49
N VAL A 29 -34.33 6.45 -15.48
CA VAL A 29 -33.55 6.05 -14.29
C VAL A 29 -33.62 7.11 -13.20
N LEU A 30 -33.47 8.39 -13.53
CA LEU A 30 -33.38 9.46 -12.53
C LEU A 30 -34.70 9.65 -11.75
N PRO A 31 -35.89 9.71 -12.39
CA PRO A 31 -37.14 9.77 -11.64
C PRO A 31 -37.37 8.54 -10.75
N ALA A 32 -37.12 7.34 -11.28
CA ALA A 32 -37.28 6.09 -10.52
C ALA A 32 -36.30 6.01 -9.34
N MET A 33 -35.05 6.48 -9.52
CA MET A 33 -34.07 6.57 -8.44
C MET A 33 -34.53 7.53 -7.34
N ARG A 34 -35.06 8.70 -7.70
CA ARG A 34 -35.57 9.67 -6.72
C ARG A 34 -36.76 9.12 -5.94
N GLU A 35 -37.71 8.49 -6.62
CA GLU A 35 -38.83 7.81 -5.97
C GLU A 35 -38.34 6.70 -5.02
N TRP A 36 -37.38 5.90 -5.47
CA TRP A 36 -36.78 4.85 -4.64
C TRP A 36 -36.08 5.40 -3.39
N VAL A 37 -35.29 6.48 -3.53
CA VAL A 37 -34.63 7.14 -2.38
C VAL A 37 -35.67 7.75 -1.43
N ALA A 38 -36.73 8.38 -1.96
CA ALA A 38 -37.81 8.95 -1.16
C ALA A 38 -38.58 7.90 -0.35
N GLY A 39 -38.66 6.66 -0.86
CA GLY A 39 -39.28 5.52 -0.17
C GLY A 39 -38.38 4.83 0.87
N LEU A 40 -37.14 5.27 1.08
CA LEU A 40 -36.24 4.68 2.07
C LEU A 40 -36.61 5.12 3.50
N SER A 41 -36.57 4.18 4.45
CA SER A 41 -36.80 4.48 5.87
C SER A 41 -35.58 5.18 6.48
N ILE A 42 -35.77 6.40 6.99
CA ILE A 42 -34.71 7.16 7.69
C ILE A 42 -34.22 6.42 8.96
N ALA A 43 -35.03 5.51 9.50
CA ALA A 43 -34.67 4.69 10.66
C ALA A 43 -33.84 3.44 10.29
N ASP A 44 -33.66 3.14 9.00
CA ASP A 44 -32.80 2.04 8.55
C ASP A 44 -31.33 2.33 8.92
N PRO A 45 -30.61 1.42 9.60
CA PRO A 45 -29.19 1.62 9.92
C PRO A 45 -28.32 1.83 8.66
N GLU A 46 -28.74 1.30 7.51
CA GLU A 46 -28.05 1.44 6.23
C GLU A 46 -28.54 2.65 5.42
N TYR A 47 -29.38 3.51 6.00
CA TYR A 47 -30.02 4.61 5.28
C TYR A 47 -29.04 5.47 4.48
N GLU A 48 -27.98 5.97 5.12
CA GLU A 48 -27.01 6.85 4.46
C GLU A 48 -26.22 6.12 3.36
N ARG A 49 -25.95 4.83 3.54
CA ARG A 49 -25.37 3.99 2.48
C ARG A 49 -26.34 3.84 1.30
N LEU A 50 -27.63 3.67 1.56
CA LEU A 50 -28.65 3.53 0.50
C LEU A 50 -28.89 4.86 -0.23
N VAL A 51 -28.86 5.99 0.47
CA VAL A 51 -28.87 7.32 -0.16
C VAL A 51 -27.62 7.51 -1.04
N LEU A 52 -26.45 7.06 -0.58
CA LEU A 52 -25.21 7.06 -1.36
C LEU A 52 -25.31 6.19 -2.63
N GLU A 53 -26.01 5.07 -2.57
CA GLU A 53 -26.33 4.27 -3.77
C GLU A 53 -27.12 5.10 -4.79
N GLY A 54 -28.09 5.89 -4.34
CA GLY A 54 -28.84 6.83 -5.18
C GLY A 54 -27.94 7.92 -5.81
N LEU A 55 -27.04 8.52 -5.02
CA LEU A 55 -26.05 9.48 -5.53
C LEU A 55 -25.14 8.86 -6.59
N TRP A 56 -24.66 7.64 -6.40
CA TRP A 56 -23.84 6.97 -7.40
C TRP A 56 -24.61 6.62 -8.68
N VAL A 57 -25.92 6.34 -8.58
CA VAL A 57 -26.78 6.15 -9.75
C VAL A 57 -26.92 7.46 -10.54
N SER A 58 -27.17 8.60 -9.88
CA SER A 58 -27.26 9.89 -10.59
C SER A 58 -25.93 10.31 -11.22
N TRP A 59 -24.82 10.15 -10.49
CA TRP A 59 -23.48 10.37 -11.04
C TRP A 59 -23.20 9.48 -12.25
N ALA A 60 -23.58 8.19 -12.19
CA ALA A 60 -23.42 7.26 -13.30
C ALA A 60 -24.24 7.63 -14.55
N GLN A 61 -25.32 8.43 -14.41
CA GLN A 61 -26.10 8.99 -15.52
C GLN A 61 -25.51 10.28 -16.10
N GLY A 62 -24.39 10.77 -15.56
CA GLY A 62 -23.76 12.02 -15.97
C GLY A 62 -24.52 13.29 -15.53
N ARG A 63 -25.58 13.13 -14.72
CA ARG A 63 -26.41 14.21 -14.17
C ARG A 63 -26.49 14.02 -12.66
N VAL A 64 -25.46 14.47 -11.95
CA VAL A 64 -25.37 14.26 -10.49
C VAL A 64 -26.53 14.92 -9.77
N ASP A 65 -27.11 14.23 -8.78
CA ASP A 65 -28.17 14.78 -7.95
C ASP A 65 -27.55 15.61 -6.81
N ILE A 66 -27.64 16.93 -6.93
CA ILE A 66 -27.00 17.90 -6.02
C ILE A 66 -27.61 17.84 -4.62
N ASP A 67 -28.93 17.63 -4.52
CA ASP A 67 -29.61 17.53 -3.23
C ASP A 67 -29.14 16.30 -2.45
N LEU A 68 -28.99 15.15 -3.13
CA LEU A 68 -28.42 13.95 -2.51
C LEU A 68 -26.96 14.16 -2.12
N LEU A 69 -26.17 14.85 -2.95
CA LEU A 69 -24.77 15.16 -2.68
C LEU A 69 -24.62 16.01 -1.40
N GLN A 70 -25.31 17.15 -1.33
CA GLN A 70 -25.29 18.04 -0.17
C GLN A 70 -25.79 17.34 1.09
N ARG A 71 -26.83 16.51 0.96
CA ARG A 71 -27.32 15.68 2.07
C ARG A 71 -26.25 14.73 2.60
N LEU A 72 -25.55 14.03 1.70
CA LEU A 72 -24.53 13.05 2.08
C LEU A 72 -23.25 13.69 2.61
N LEU A 73 -22.93 14.91 2.20
CA LEU A 73 -21.85 15.71 2.81
C LEU A 73 -22.14 16.05 4.28
N ASN A 74 -23.40 15.98 4.72
CA ASN A 74 -23.83 16.18 6.10
C ASN A 74 -24.24 14.88 6.81
N ALA A 75 -23.90 13.71 6.24
CA ALA A 75 -24.21 12.40 6.82
C ALA A 75 -23.48 12.15 8.15
N ARG A 76 -24.07 11.34 9.03
CA ARG A 76 -23.43 10.91 10.29
C ARG A 76 -22.25 9.97 10.03
N ASP A 77 -22.41 9.03 9.10
CA ASP A 77 -21.35 8.14 8.67
C ASP A 77 -20.31 8.91 7.83
N PHE A 78 -19.10 9.02 8.37
CA PHE A 78 -17.98 9.66 7.68
C PHE A 78 -17.62 8.96 6.36
N ARG A 79 -17.96 7.67 6.20
CA ARG A 79 -17.74 6.93 4.95
C ARG A 79 -18.67 7.45 3.85
N ALA A 80 -19.91 7.80 4.21
CA ALA A 80 -20.86 8.42 3.29
C ALA A 80 -20.41 9.83 2.92
N ARG A 81 -19.97 10.64 3.89
CA ARG A 81 -19.39 11.97 3.63
C ARG A 81 -18.18 11.91 2.71
N GLY A 82 -17.21 11.04 3.01
CA GLY A 82 -16.01 10.88 2.18
C GLY A 82 -16.33 10.41 0.75
N ALA A 83 -17.29 9.50 0.61
CA ALA A 83 -17.76 9.08 -0.71
C ALA A 83 -18.47 10.20 -1.48
N ALA A 84 -19.21 11.08 -0.79
CA ALA A 84 -19.82 12.27 -1.39
C ALA A 84 -18.76 13.27 -1.88
N VAL A 85 -17.72 13.54 -1.09
CA VAL A 85 -16.58 14.38 -1.51
C VAL A 85 -15.90 13.80 -2.75
N ARG A 86 -15.74 12.46 -2.80
CA ARG A 86 -15.22 11.80 -4.00
C ARG A 86 -16.10 12.02 -5.22
N VAL A 87 -17.43 11.94 -5.08
CA VAL A 87 -18.34 12.27 -6.19
C VAL A 87 -18.16 13.73 -6.61
N LEU A 88 -18.14 14.66 -5.64
CA LEU A 88 -17.93 16.09 -5.88
C LEU A 88 -16.64 16.36 -6.68
N ARG A 89 -15.53 15.67 -6.39
CA ARG A 89 -14.29 15.76 -7.18
C ARG A 89 -14.49 15.49 -8.66
N TYR A 90 -15.34 14.54 -9.03
CA TYR A 90 -15.58 14.19 -10.44
C TYR A 90 -16.69 15.03 -11.09
N THR A 91 -17.48 15.73 -10.28
CA THR A 91 -18.67 16.46 -10.76
C THR A 91 -18.66 17.94 -10.42
N TRP A 92 -17.53 18.50 -9.98
CA TRP A 92 -17.46 19.89 -9.48
C TRP A 92 -17.98 20.92 -10.50
N ARG A 93 -17.79 20.69 -11.81
CA ARG A 93 -18.33 21.54 -12.88
C ARG A 93 -19.86 21.58 -12.96
N GLN A 94 -20.54 20.58 -12.38
CA GLN A 94 -22.00 20.51 -12.29
C GLN A 94 -22.53 21.08 -10.97
N VAL A 95 -21.66 21.38 -9.99
CA VAL A 95 -22.03 21.75 -8.62
C VAL A 95 -21.61 23.21 -8.37
N PRO A 96 -22.55 24.17 -8.42
CA PRO A 96 -22.22 25.60 -8.35
C PRO A 96 -21.42 26.02 -7.10
N ASP A 97 -21.70 25.39 -5.96
CA ASP A 97 -21.10 25.66 -4.65
C ASP A 97 -19.93 24.73 -4.31
N HIS A 98 -19.33 24.05 -5.30
CA HIS A 98 -18.29 23.04 -5.09
C HIS A 98 -17.11 23.52 -4.23
N LEU A 99 -16.67 24.77 -4.38
CA LEU A 99 -15.56 25.33 -3.60
C LEU A 99 -15.88 25.34 -2.09
N GLU A 100 -17.07 25.81 -1.73
CA GLU A 100 -17.49 25.86 -0.33
C GLU A 100 -17.68 24.45 0.24
N LEU A 101 -18.24 23.53 -0.54
CA LEU A 101 -18.41 22.13 -0.15
C LEU A 101 -17.07 21.41 0.05
N MET A 102 -16.08 21.63 -0.83
CA MET A 102 -14.73 21.08 -0.68
C MET A 102 -14.01 21.67 0.54
N ARG A 103 -14.14 22.99 0.76
CA ARG A 103 -13.60 23.67 1.94
C ARG A 103 -14.21 23.12 3.23
N GLN A 104 -15.54 22.96 3.29
CA GLN A 104 -16.22 22.33 4.43
C GLN A 104 -15.66 20.93 4.71
N ALA A 105 -15.47 20.12 3.67
CA ALA A 105 -14.93 18.77 3.80
C ALA A 105 -13.46 18.74 4.24
N ALA A 106 -12.65 19.74 3.88
CA ALA A 106 -11.28 19.89 4.36
C ALA A 106 -11.22 20.15 5.89
N HIS A 107 -12.29 20.70 6.48
CA HIS A 107 -12.45 20.89 7.92
C HIS A 107 -13.23 19.76 8.62
N ASP A 108 -13.52 18.64 7.94
CA ASP A 108 -14.29 17.55 8.54
C ASP A 108 -13.55 16.94 9.74
N SER A 109 -14.33 16.55 10.76
CA SER A 109 -13.78 15.93 11.98
C SER A 109 -13.03 14.62 11.68
N HIS A 110 -13.43 13.89 10.64
CA HIS A 110 -12.85 12.61 10.31
C HIS A 110 -11.75 12.73 9.23
N PRO A 111 -10.53 12.21 9.47
CA PRO A 111 -9.37 12.38 8.57
C PRO A 111 -9.59 11.84 7.15
N ARG A 112 -10.38 10.76 7.00
CA ARG A 112 -10.74 10.23 5.68
C ARG A 112 -11.50 11.24 4.81
N VAL A 113 -12.40 12.03 5.40
CA VAL A 113 -13.18 13.01 4.63
C VAL A 113 -12.28 14.18 4.23
N ARG A 114 -11.44 14.65 5.17
CA ARG A 114 -10.40 15.65 4.87
C ARG A 114 -9.50 15.18 3.74
N LEU A 115 -9.00 13.94 3.78
CA LEU A 115 -8.15 13.40 2.71
C LEU A 115 -8.83 13.43 1.34
N GLU A 116 -10.11 13.04 1.26
CA GLU A 116 -10.85 13.13 -0.02
C GLU A 116 -10.96 14.57 -0.53
N ALA A 117 -11.12 15.56 0.37
CA ALA A 117 -11.18 16.98 0.02
C ALA A 117 -9.84 17.51 -0.48
N ILE A 118 -8.74 17.13 0.18
CA ILE A 118 -7.37 17.50 -0.23
C ILE A 118 -7.01 16.89 -1.57
N VAL A 119 -7.31 15.61 -1.79
CA VAL A 119 -7.10 15.01 -3.11
C VAL A 119 -8.04 15.62 -4.16
N ALA A 120 -9.23 16.10 -3.77
CA ALA A 120 -10.11 16.80 -4.69
C ALA A 120 -9.60 18.19 -5.09
N SER A 121 -8.89 18.89 -4.20
CA SER A 121 -8.39 20.23 -4.48
C SER A 121 -7.32 20.23 -5.58
N SER A 122 -6.49 19.19 -5.68
CA SER A 122 -5.52 19.06 -6.79
C SER A 122 -6.17 18.85 -8.16
N TRP A 123 -7.46 18.50 -8.22
CA TRP A 123 -8.20 18.38 -9.48
C TRP A 123 -8.76 19.71 -9.98
N LEU A 124 -8.74 20.75 -9.15
CA LEU A 124 -9.06 22.12 -9.56
C LEU A 124 -7.88 22.75 -10.30
N ASP A 125 -6.66 22.42 -9.89
CA ASP A 125 -5.39 22.81 -10.55
C ASP A 125 -5.31 24.32 -10.80
N ASN A 126 -5.58 25.09 -9.74
CA ASN A 126 -5.65 26.55 -9.73
C ASN A 126 -5.57 27.10 -8.30
N ALA A 127 -5.61 28.43 -8.19
CA ALA A 127 -5.64 29.17 -6.94
C ALA A 127 -6.72 28.71 -5.93
N ASP A 128 -7.91 28.28 -6.38
CA ASP A 128 -8.95 27.78 -5.46
C ASP A 128 -8.56 26.43 -4.86
N GLY A 129 -7.97 25.54 -5.69
CA GLY A 129 -7.37 24.28 -5.24
C GLY A 129 -6.27 24.50 -4.21
N ALA A 130 -5.37 25.46 -4.46
CA ALA A 130 -4.33 25.86 -3.53
C ALA A 130 -4.89 26.37 -2.20
N ARG A 131 -5.94 27.21 -2.23
CA ARG A 131 -6.59 27.70 -1.00
C ARG A 131 -7.19 26.56 -0.17
N ILE A 132 -7.87 25.60 -0.80
CA ILE A 132 -8.46 24.46 -0.10
C ILE A 132 -7.37 23.57 0.51
N ALA A 133 -6.26 23.33 -0.23
CA ALA A 133 -5.12 22.59 0.28
C ALA A 133 -4.49 23.29 1.50
N LEU A 134 -4.27 24.61 1.43
CA LEU A 134 -3.73 25.37 2.56
C LEU A 134 -4.68 25.36 3.76
N GLU A 135 -5.99 25.55 3.56
CA GLU A 135 -6.98 25.50 4.66
C GLU A 135 -6.97 24.15 5.38
N GLY A 136 -6.80 23.04 4.66
CA GLY A 136 -6.72 21.74 5.31
C GLY A 136 -5.47 21.51 6.15
N LEU A 137 -4.39 22.27 5.94
CA LEU A 137 -3.19 22.22 6.79
C LEU A 137 -3.45 22.80 8.20
N LYS A 138 -4.57 23.51 8.39
CA LYS A 138 -5.05 23.91 9.73
C LYS A 138 -5.59 22.73 10.54
N GLN A 139 -5.77 21.56 9.92
CA GLN A 139 -6.25 20.34 10.58
C GLN A 139 -5.12 19.32 10.77
N PRO A 140 -5.20 18.44 11.78
CA PRO A 140 -4.21 17.38 11.96
C PRO A 140 -4.09 16.48 10.72
N VAL A 141 -2.88 16.36 10.19
CA VAL A 141 -2.53 15.41 9.14
C VAL A 141 -2.11 14.10 9.80
N THR A 142 -2.79 13.01 9.45
CA THR A 142 -2.47 11.67 9.99
C THR A 142 -1.38 11.01 9.14
N ARG A 143 -0.70 9.98 9.67
CA ARG A 143 0.31 9.21 8.92
C ARG A 143 -0.18 8.69 7.56
N TRP A 144 -1.48 8.37 7.44
CA TRP A 144 -2.09 7.86 6.22
C TRP A 144 -2.39 8.93 5.17
N MET A 145 -2.36 10.21 5.57
CA MET A 145 -2.62 11.35 4.71
C MET A 145 -1.33 11.91 4.13
N GLY A 146 -0.21 11.83 4.86
CA GLY A 146 0.98 12.62 4.60
C GLY A 146 1.52 12.53 3.17
N ARG A 147 1.75 11.32 2.64
CA ARG A 147 2.24 11.15 1.26
C ARG A 147 1.31 11.75 0.21
N ALA A 148 0.02 11.44 0.30
CA ALA A 148 -0.98 11.97 -0.64
C ALA A 148 -1.09 13.50 -0.54
N TYR A 149 -0.91 14.05 0.66
CA TYR A 149 -0.96 15.48 0.91
C TYR A 149 0.28 16.18 0.33
N GLU A 150 1.47 15.61 0.51
CA GLU A 150 2.70 16.11 -0.10
C GLU A 150 2.58 16.16 -1.63
N ASP A 151 2.05 15.11 -2.26
CA ASP A 151 1.79 15.11 -3.71
C ASP A 151 0.81 16.21 -4.13
N VAL A 152 -0.24 16.45 -3.36
CA VAL A 152 -1.20 17.53 -3.62
C VAL A 152 -0.53 18.90 -3.52
N LEU A 153 0.27 19.14 -2.48
CA LEU A 153 1.01 20.40 -2.33
C LEU A 153 2.00 20.58 -3.48
N ARG A 154 2.69 19.53 -3.90
CA ARG A 154 3.62 19.58 -5.04
C ARG A 154 2.90 19.92 -6.36
N VAL A 155 1.70 19.40 -6.58
CA VAL A 155 0.88 19.76 -7.76
C VAL A 155 0.48 21.23 -7.73
N LEU A 156 0.14 21.76 -6.56
CA LEU A 156 -0.36 23.12 -6.38
C LEU A 156 0.72 24.14 -5.99
N ASP A 157 2.01 23.78 -6.04
CA ASP A 157 3.12 24.59 -5.51
C ASP A 157 3.20 25.96 -6.21
N ASP A 158 3.06 25.99 -7.53
CA ASP A 158 3.08 27.22 -8.32
C ASP A 158 1.95 28.17 -7.90
N ASP A 159 0.71 27.67 -7.79
CA ASP A 159 -0.46 28.45 -7.33
C ASP A 159 -0.28 28.94 -5.88
N ILE A 160 0.22 28.08 -4.99
CA ILE A 160 0.46 28.44 -3.58
C ILE A 160 1.49 29.57 -3.48
N ARG A 161 2.59 29.49 -4.24
CA ARG A 161 3.63 30.51 -4.25
C ARG A 161 3.13 31.82 -4.84
N GLU A 162 2.33 31.78 -5.90
CA GLU A 162 1.70 32.98 -6.47
C GLU A 162 0.77 33.65 -5.45
N LEU A 163 -0.08 32.88 -4.78
CA LEU A 163 -0.95 33.38 -3.71
C LEU A 163 -0.16 34.02 -2.56
N HIS A 164 0.94 33.39 -2.15
CA HIS A 164 1.80 33.91 -1.08
C HIS A 164 2.49 35.21 -1.48
N ALA A 165 3.05 35.27 -2.71
CA ALA A 165 3.67 36.48 -3.24
C ALA A 165 2.68 37.65 -3.37
N ALA A 166 1.40 37.35 -3.65
CA ALA A 166 0.32 38.34 -3.68
C ALA A 166 -0.20 38.76 -2.29
N GLY A 167 0.34 38.19 -1.19
CA GLY A 167 -0.13 38.47 0.17
C GLY A 167 -1.52 37.89 0.47
N GLN A 168 -1.94 36.85 -0.24
CA GLN A 168 -3.28 36.25 -0.15
C GLN A 168 -3.30 34.92 0.63
N VAL A 169 -2.24 34.62 1.36
CA VAL A 169 -2.12 33.44 2.24
C VAL A 169 -1.98 33.93 3.68
N GLU A 170 -2.92 33.54 4.55
CA GLU A 170 -2.82 33.79 5.99
C GLU A 170 -1.99 32.68 6.64
N LEU A 171 -0.90 33.07 7.31
CA LEU A 171 0.04 32.14 7.94
C LEU A 171 -0.07 32.15 9.47
N THR A 172 -0.67 33.18 10.06
CA THR A 172 -0.70 33.35 11.53
C THR A 172 -1.47 32.22 12.22
N ASP A 173 -2.54 31.72 11.60
CA ASP A 173 -3.35 30.61 12.09
C ASP A 173 -2.99 29.26 11.43
N ASN A 174 -1.94 29.22 10.60
CA ASN A 174 -1.57 28.06 9.80
C ASN A 174 -0.04 27.81 9.79
N PRO A 175 0.54 27.37 10.93
CA PRO A 175 1.97 27.12 11.04
C PRO A 175 2.46 26.03 10.06
N ALA A 176 1.61 25.07 9.69
CA ALA A 176 1.98 24.04 8.72
C ALA A 176 2.14 24.61 7.29
N ALA A 177 1.28 25.55 6.87
CA ALA A 177 1.48 26.28 5.62
C ALA A 177 2.75 27.15 5.65
N ALA A 178 3.06 27.76 6.80
CA ALA A 178 4.32 28.51 6.96
C ALA A 178 5.54 27.59 6.80
N SER A 179 5.50 26.40 7.41
CA SER A 179 6.56 25.39 7.25
C SER A 179 6.68 24.90 5.80
N TYR A 180 5.57 24.77 5.08
CA TYR A 180 5.59 24.35 3.67
C TYR A 180 6.32 25.37 2.80
N LEU A 181 5.95 26.65 2.94
CA LEU A 181 6.59 27.74 2.20
C LEU A 181 8.07 27.92 2.56
N ALA A 182 8.45 27.58 3.79
CA ALA A 182 9.83 27.54 4.26
C ALA A 182 10.61 26.28 3.81
N GLY A 183 9.95 25.30 3.20
CA GLY A 183 10.57 24.05 2.75
C GLY A 183 10.94 23.07 3.87
N ASN A 184 10.30 23.17 5.03
CA ASN A 184 10.59 22.31 6.20
C ASN A 184 9.36 21.61 6.77
N LEU A 185 8.25 21.57 6.02
CA LEU A 185 7.05 20.84 6.42
C LEU A 185 7.31 19.34 6.38
N VAL A 186 7.04 18.67 7.50
CA VAL A 186 7.07 17.21 7.61
C VAL A 186 5.63 16.73 7.83
N LEU A 187 5.07 16.02 6.84
CA LEU A 187 3.67 15.53 6.87
C LEU A 187 3.54 14.07 7.29
N TYR A 188 4.65 13.35 7.25
CA TYR A 188 4.76 11.95 7.66
C TYR A 188 6.21 11.68 8.03
N GLU A 189 6.40 10.76 8.96
CA GLU A 189 7.70 10.12 9.11
C GLU A 189 7.85 9.18 7.91
N ASP A 190 9.00 9.20 7.24
CA ASP A 190 9.36 8.12 6.34
C ASP A 190 9.34 6.83 7.15
N GLU A 191 8.23 6.09 7.05
CA GLU A 191 8.19 4.67 7.40
C GLU A 191 9.26 4.04 6.50
N ILE A 192 10.46 3.88 7.08
CA ILE A 192 11.72 3.40 6.49
C ILE A 192 12.53 4.50 5.77
N SER A 193 12.99 5.53 6.50
CA SER A 193 14.41 5.89 6.39
C SER A 193 15.22 4.82 7.14
N ARG A 194 15.34 3.64 6.53
CA ARG A 194 16.50 2.79 6.79
C ARG A 194 17.54 3.27 5.79
N THR A 195 18.29 4.32 6.13
CA THR A 195 19.73 4.14 5.94
C THR A 195 20.02 2.79 6.58
N PRO A 196 20.45 1.75 5.83
CA PRO A 196 20.86 0.51 6.47
C PRO A 196 21.75 0.90 7.64
N ASP A 197 21.54 0.33 8.83
CA ASP A 197 22.50 0.47 9.94
C ASP A 197 23.87 0.38 9.29
N ALA A 198 24.67 1.46 9.30
CA ALA A 198 25.74 1.64 8.33
C ALA A 198 26.67 0.43 8.41
N ILE A 199 26.46 -0.57 7.54
CA ILE A 199 27.30 -1.73 7.48
C ILE A 199 28.55 -1.16 6.83
N ASN A 200 29.60 -1.04 7.62
CA ASN A 200 30.86 -0.44 7.21
C ASN A 200 31.58 -1.40 6.25
N LEU A 201 31.03 -1.51 5.04
CA LEU A 201 31.52 -2.31 3.93
C LEU A 201 32.40 -1.46 3.02
N ARG A 202 33.30 -2.12 2.30
CA ARG A 202 34.00 -1.50 1.16
C ARG A 202 32.97 -1.12 0.09
N ALA A 203 33.27 -0.12 -0.73
CA ALA A 203 32.33 0.37 -1.74
C ALA A 203 31.87 -0.73 -2.73
N GLU A 204 32.77 -1.67 -3.07
CA GLU A 204 32.46 -2.82 -3.91
C GLU A 204 31.50 -3.82 -3.23
N ASP A 205 31.70 -4.08 -1.94
CA ASP A 205 30.85 -4.96 -1.14
C ASP A 205 29.48 -4.32 -0.88
N GLN A 206 29.44 -3.00 -0.73
CA GLN A 206 28.21 -2.23 -0.58
C GLN A 206 27.31 -2.34 -1.81
N ALA A 207 27.89 -2.35 -3.02
CA ALA A 207 27.12 -2.51 -4.24
C ALA A 207 26.42 -3.89 -4.31
N VAL A 208 27.10 -4.96 -3.89
CA VAL A 208 26.51 -6.30 -3.81
C VAL A 208 25.40 -6.36 -2.77
N TYR A 209 25.63 -5.78 -1.59
CA TYR A 209 24.62 -5.71 -0.53
C TYR A 209 23.35 -4.97 -0.99
N LEU A 210 23.52 -3.78 -1.57
CA LEU A 210 22.40 -2.96 -2.07
C LEU A 210 21.65 -3.66 -3.22
N ARG A 211 22.38 -4.38 -4.09
CA ARG A 211 21.74 -5.20 -5.13
C ARG A 211 20.92 -6.32 -4.52
N GLY A 212 21.43 -6.99 -3.48
CA GLY A 212 20.70 -8.02 -2.75
C GLY A 212 19.43 -7.49 -2.07
N GLU A 213 19.52 -6.31 -1.46
CA GLU A 213 18.36 -5.63 -0.86
C GLU A 213 17.28 -5.32 -1.90
N GLU A 214 17.67 -4.80 -3.05
CA GLU A 214 16.75 -4.49 -4.14
C GLU A 214 16.03 -5.75 -4.63
N ILE A 215 16.77 -6.84 -4.88
CA ILE A 215 16.18 -8.13 -5.30
C ILE A 215 15.22 -8.67 -4.25
N TYR A 216 15.59 -8.61 -2.96
CA TYR A 216 14.75 -9.07 -1.86
C TYR A 216 13.38 -8.38 -1.84
N LYS A 217 13.37 -7.07 -2.12
CA LYS A 217 12.17 -6.21 -2.09
C LYS A 217 11.34 -6.23 -3.37
N ARG A 218 11.78 -6.88 -4.45
CA ARG A 218 10.99 -6.98 -5.68
C ARG A 218 9.64 -7.66 -5.40
N GLU A 219 8.59 -7.15 -6.03
CA GLU A 219 7.28 -7.78 -5.97
C GLU A 219 7.36 -9.23 -6.51
N GLY A 220 6.74 -10.16 -5.79
CA GLY A 220 6.78 -11.58 -6.12
C GLY A 220 8.09 -12.30 -5.77
N HIS A 221 9.04 -11.63 -5.11
CA HIS A 221 10.27 -12.24 -4.58
C HIS A 221 10.16 -12.45 -3.07
N CYS A 222 11.27 -12.31 -2.34
CA CYS A 222 11.41 -12.76 -0.95
C CYS A 222 10.50 -11.98 0.01
N ALA A 223 10.46 -10.64 -0.09
CA ALA A 223 9.72 -9.79 0.85
C ALA A 223 8.20 -10.00 0.79
N SER A 224 7.65 -10.45 -0.34
CA SER A 224 6.21 -10.72 -0.48
C SER A 224 5.70 -11.80 0.49
N CYS A 225 6.57 -12.75 0.87
CA CYS A 225 6.25 -13.81 1.84
C CYS A 225 6.94 -13.58 3.18
N HIS A 226 8.24 -13.26 3.18
CA HIS A 226 9.01 -13.12 4.42
C HIS A 226 8.86 -11.74 5.09
N GLY A 227 8.15 -10.79 4.47
CA GLY A 227 7.99 -9.42 4.96
C GLY A 227 9.24 -8.56 4.75
N GLU A 228 9.11 -7.23 4.76
CA GLU A 228 10.26 -6.33 4.57
C GLU A 228 11.26 -6.33 5.74
N ASP A 229 10.81 -6.80 6.91
CA ASP A 229 11.61 -6.97 8.11
C ASP A 229 12.08 -8.42 8.32
N GLY A 230 11.74 -9.34 7.42
CA GLY A 230 12.08 -10.76 7.54
C GLY A 230 11.33 -11.49 8.64
N ALA A 231 10.28 -10.91 9.24
CA ALA A 231 9.52 -11.52 10.33
C ALA A 231 8.39 -12.47 9.87
N GLY A 232 8.14 -12.55 8.57
CA GLY A 232 7.02 -13.27 7.96
C GLY A 232 5.82 -12.34 7.74
N ALA A 233 5.42 -12.13 6.48
CA ALA A 233 4.34 -11.21 6.10
C ALA A 233 2.97 -11.60 6.68
N MET A 234 2.78 -12.89 6.95
CA MET A 234 1.65 -13.44 7.69
C MET A 234 2.20 -14.43 8.70
N GLN A 235 2.11 -14.06 9.98
CA GLN A 235 2.56 -14.89 11.10
C GLN A 235 1.90 -16.27 11.01
N ASP A 236 2.68 -17.32 11.33
CA ASP A 236 2.29 -18.73 11.27
C ASP A 236 2.14 -19.33 9.86
N ILE A 237 2.13 -18.51 8.81
CA ILE A 237 2.08 -18.98 7.40
C ILE A 237 3.44 -18.87 6.74
N TYR A 238 4.13 -17.74 6.89
CA TYR A 238 5.45 -17.54 6.29
C TYR A 238 6.53 -17.49 7.37
N PRO A 239 7.56 -18.35 7.27
CA PRO A 239 8.56 -18.45 8.32
C PRO A 239 9.46 -17.19 8.38
N PRO A 240 9.88 -16.78 9.58
CA PRO A 240 10.83 -15.69 9.75
C PRO A 240 12.23 -16.09 9.28
N LEU A 241 12.99 -15.11 8.79
CA LEU A 241 14.39 -15.27 8.36
C LEU A 241 15.40 -14.95 9.47
N GLY A 242 14.96 -14.36 10.57
CA GLY A 242 15.84 -13.93 11.66
C GLY A 242 16.52 -15.09 12.39
N SER A 243 17.85 -14.98 12.56
CA SER A 243 18.71 -15.75 13.48
C SER A 243 18.35 -17.23 13.64
N ASN A 244 18.32 -17.98 12.54
CA ASN A 244 18.06 -19.42 12.55
C ASN A 244 19.00 -20.20 11.62
N ALA A 245 19.09 -21.51 11.85
CA ALA A 245 20.03 -22.40 11.15
C ALA A 245 19.73 -22.53 9.65
N TRP A 246 18.49 -22.30 9.20
CA TRP A 246 18.17 -22.29 7.77
C TRP A 246 18.85 -21.15 7.02
N VAL A 247 18.99 -19.99 7.68
CA VAL A 247 19.62 -18.81 7.09
C VAL A 247 21.11 -18.74 7.39
N ALA A 248 21.52 -18.96 8.65
CA ALA A 248 22.90 -18.74 9.09
C ALA A 248 23.82 -19.97 8.94
N GLY A 249 23.27 -21.18 8.86
CA GLY A 249 24.02 -22.43 8.72
C GLY A 249 24.51 -22.68 7.30
N ASP A 250 24.44 -23.93 6.86
CA ASP A 250 24.95 -24.41 5.58
C ASP A 250 24.50 -23.56 4.37
N VAL A 251 25.51 -23.09 3.62
CA VAL A 251 25.29 -22.21 2.47
C VAL A 251 24.74 -22.98 1.27
N GLU A 252 25.12 -24.24 1.06
CA GLU A 252 24.59 -25.04 -0.05
C GLU A 252 23.11 -25.34 0.14
N ARG A 253 22.67 -25.64 1.37
CA ARG A 253 21.27 -25.80 1.75
C ARG A 253 20.48 -24.55 1.42
N LEU A 254 20.97 -23.39 1.84
CA LEU A 254 20.33 -22.11 1.57
C LEU A 254 20.23 -21.83 0.07
N ILE A 255 21.27 -22.16 -0.71
CA ILE A 255 21.24 -21.99 -2.16
C ILE A 255 20.26 -22.98 -2.81
N LYS A 256 20.29 -24.27 -2.43
CA LYS A 256 19.40 -25.32 -2.96
C LYS A 256 17.94 -25.00 -2.73
N LEU A 257 17.56 -24.63 -1.50
CA LEU A 257 16.18 -24.27 -1.17
C LEU A 257 15.73 -23.02 -1.92
N THR A 258 16.62 -22.06 -2.18
CA THR A 258 16.25 -20.83 -2.90
C THR A 258 16.17 -21.06 -4.41
N LEU A 259 17.06 -21.87 -4.98
CA LEU A 259 17.02 -22.24 -6.40
C LEU A 259 15.75 -23.04 -6.71
N LYS A 260 15.51 -24.12 -5.98
CA LYS A 260 14.48 -25.10 -6.32
C LYS A 260 13.17 -24.91 -5.57
N GLY A 261 13.18 -24.19 -4.45
CA GLY A 261 12.05 -24.12 -3.52
C GLY A 261 11.99 -25.35 -2.61
N VAL A 262 11.10 -25.29 -1.61
CA VAL A 262 10.94 -26.35 -0.60
C VAL A 262 9.48 -26.58 -0.22
N TYR A 263 9.16 -27.79 0.21
CA TYR A 263 7.86 -28.15 0.78
C TYR A 263 7.99 -29.18 1.91
N GLY A 264 6.95 -29.28 2.73
CA GLY A 264 6.88 -30.20 3.86
C GLY A 264 7.16 -29.52 5.21
N PRO A 265 7.13 -30.28 6.31
CA PRO A 265 7.26 -29.73 7.65
C PRO A 265 8.65 -29.11 7.87
N MET A 266 8.68 -27.82 8.21
CA MET A 266 9.90 -27.07 8.49
C MET A 266 9.88 -26.52 9.92
N GLN A 267 10.87 -26.91 10.73
CA GLN A 267 11.07 -26.39 12.07
C GLN A 267 11.88 -25.09 12.00
N VAL A 268 11.35 -23.97 12.48
CA VAL A 268 12.08 -22.70 12.63
C VAL A 268 11.92 -22.21 14.06
N GLY A 269 12.98 -22.35 14.85
CA GLY A 269 12.91 -22.19 16.31
C GLY A 269 11.92 -23.18 16.91
N ASP A 270 11.08 -22.71 17.84
CA ASP A 270 10.09 -23.55 18.53
C ASP A 270 8.81 -23.83 17.70
N ARG A 271 8.77 -23.40 16.44
CA ARG A 271 7.58 -23.49 15.59
C ARG A 271 7.79 -24.41 14.38
N THR A 272 6.73 -25.14 14.04
CA THR A 272 6.66 -25.98 12.84
C THR A 272 5.76 -25.33 11.80
N TYR A 273 6.26 -25.20 10.58
CA TYR A 273 5.55 -24.68 9.41
C TYR A 273 5.25 -25.84 8.47
N ASP A 274 3.97 -26.15 8.27
CA ASP A 274 3.55 -27.25 7.40
C ASP A 274 2.21 -26.97 6.70
N SER A 275 1.87 -27.83 5.73
CA SER A 275 0.65 -27.69 4.94
C SER A 275 -0.65 -27.82 5.75
N SER A 276 -0.63 -28.47 6.91
CA SER A 276 -1.81 -28.57 7.79
C SER A 276 -2.14 -27.22 8.44
N GLY A 277 -1.12 -26.38 8.66
CA GLY A 277 -1.25 -24.99 9.08
C GLY A 277 -1.55 -24.00 7.95
N GLY A 278 -1.71 -24.47 6.70
CA GLY A 278 -1.97 -23.62 5.54
C GLY A 278 -0.72 -22.99 4.91
N VAL A 279 0.48 -23.49 5.26
CA VAL A 279 1.76 -23.03 4.68
C VAL A 279 1.85 -23.51 3.24
N PRO A 280 1.93 -22.61 2.24
CA PRO A 280 2.18 -23.00 0.86
C PRO A 280 3.65 -23.42 0.68
N PRO A 281 3.96 -24.21 -0.37
CA PRO A 281 5.35 -24.46 -0.72
C PRO A 281 6.11 -23.16 -1.03
N MET A 282 7.38 -23.10 -0.64
CA MET A 282 8.26 -22.02 -1.07
C MET A 282 8.63 -22.24 -2.52
N ILE A 283 8.41 -21.23 -3.36
CA ILE A 283 8.77 -21.30 -4.78
C ILE A 283 10.28 -21.26 -4.98
N GLY A 284 10.76 -21.86 -6.07
CA GLY A 284 12.15 -21.76 -6.51
C GLY A 284 12.40 -20.55 -7.41
N PHE A 285 13.60 -19.98 -7.32
CA PHE A 285 14.03 -18.81 -8.08
C PHE A 285 15.07 -19.15 -9.18
N GLU A 286 15.32 -20.42 -9.46
CA GLU A 286 16.31 -20.88 -10.45
C GLU A 286 16.14 -20.23 -11.83
N GLY A 287 14.91 -20.12 -12.33
CA GLY A 287 14.62 -19.50 -13.63
C GLY A 287 14.48 -17.97 -13.60
N LEU A 288 14.55 -17.35 -12.41
CA LEU A 288 14.28 -15.93 -12.22
C LEU A 288 15.54 -15.12 -11.88
N LEU A 289 16.52 -15.75 -11.22
CA LEU A 289 17.74 -15.08 -10.76
C LEU A 289 18.98 -15.71 -11.40
N SER A 290 19.87 -14.83 -11.90
CA SER A 290 21.25 -15.19 -12.27
C SER A 290 22.07 -15.62 -11.05
N ASP A 291 23.26 -16.19 -11.27
CA ASP A 291 24.13 -16.61 -10.17
C ASP A 291 24.61 -15.42 -9.33
N GLU A 292 24.89 -14.28 -9.99
CA GLU A 292 25.27 -13.03 -9.34
C GLU A 292 24.12 -12.45 -8.50
N GLU A 293 22.90 -12.47 -9.03
CA GLU A 293 21.72 -11.96 -8.31
C GLU A 293 21.35 -12.86 -7.13
N MET A 294 21.42 -14.18 -7.31
CA MET A 294 21.22 -15.15 -6.25
C MET A 294 22.25 -14.97 -5.13
N ALA A 295 23.53 -14.83 -5.49
CA ALA A 295 24.60 -14.58 -4.53
C ALA A 295 24.39 -13.27 -3.76
N ALA A 296 23.98 -12.20 -4.45
CA ALA A 296 23.71 -10.91 -3.84
C ALA A 296 22.53 -10.98 -2.84
N VAL A 297 21.40 -11.56 -3.22
CA VAL A 297 20.22 -11.63 -2.33
C VAL A 297 20.46 -12.54 -1.13
N LEU A 298 21.15 -13.67 -1.31
CA LEU A 298 21.48 -14.56 -0.19
C LEU A 298 22.51 -13.95 0.76
N THR A 299 23.48 -13.20 0.22
CA THR A 299 24.38 -12.38 1.03
C THR A 299 23.61 -11.36 1.86
N TYR A 300 22.70 -10.60 1.24
CA TYR A 300 21.85 -9.64 1.94
C TYR A 300 21.02 -10.31 3.05
N VAL A 301 20.37 -11.44 2.76
CA VAL A 301 19.53 -12.18 3.72
C VAL A 301 20.35 -12.67 4.93
N ARG A 302 21.53 -13.25 4.68
CA ARG A 302 22.42 -13.74 5.74
C ARG A 302 22.96 -12.61 6.63
N MET A 303 23.31 -11.49 6.03
CA MET A 303 23.81 -10.33 6.77
C MET A 303 22.70 -9.61 7.54
N ARG A 304 21.57 -9.36 6.90
CA ARG A 304 20.48 -8.56 7.48
C ARG A 304 19.70 -9.32 8.55
N PHE A 305 19.45 -10.61 8.32
CA PHE A 305 18.57 -11.41 9.17
C PHE A 305 19.30 -12.56 9.87
N GLY A 306 20.27 -13.18 9.21
CA GLY A 306 21.01 -14.33 9.75
C GLY A 306 22.06 -13.98 10.80
N GLY A 307 22.40 -12.69 10.99
CA GLY A 307 23.46 -12.26 11.91
C GLY A 307 24.87 -12.65 11.45
N VAL A 308 25.04 -13.13 10.22
CA VAL A 308 26.32 -13.55 9.65
C VAL A 308 26.98 -12.31 9.03
N GLY A 309 28.13 -11.86 9.55
CA GLY A 309 28.89 -10.73 8.98
C GLY A 309 28.84 -9.40 9.74
N ALA A 310 28.32 -9.38 10.97
CA ALA A 310 28.26 -8.17 11.80
C ALA A 310 29.59 -7.85 12.55
N GLY A 311 30.74 -8.15 11.95
CA GLY A 311 32.04 -7.67 12.42
C GLY A 311 32.37 -6.33 11.77
N SER A 312 32.66 -5.29 12.57
CA SER A 312 33.10 -4.00 12.04
C SER A 312 34.37 -4.16 11.18
N GLY A 313 34.27 -3.93 9.87
CA GLY A 313 35.39 -3.95 8.93
C GLY A 313 35.65 -5.27 8.19
N SER A 314 34.77 -6.28 8.29
CA SER A 314 34.86 -7.49 7.45
C SER A 314 34.23 -7.24 6.07
N GLY A 315 34.93 -7.57 4.99
CA GLY A 315 34.33 -7.62 3.64
C GLY A 315 33.33 -8.78 3.49
N LEU A 316 32.94 -9.10 2.26
CA LEU A 316 32.07 -10.25 1.96
C LEU A 316 32.80 -11.62 2.01
N ASP A 317 33.94 -11.69 2.68
CA ASP A 317 34.71 -12.93 2.81
C ASP A 317 33.89 -13.98 3.59
N GLY A 318 33.66 -15.14 2.97
CA GLY A 318 32.82 -16.20 3.53
C GLY A 318 31.30 -16.00 3.33
N MET A 319 30.88 -14.94 2.61
CA MET A 319 29.51 -14.79 2.14
C MET A 319 29.24 -15.60 0.88
N VAL A 320 28.00 -15.54 0.39
CA VAL A 320 27.57 -16.30 -0.79
C VAL A 320 28.18 -15.68 -2.05
N SER A 321 29.01 -16.44 -2.75
CA SER A 321 29.63 -16.01 -4.01
C SER A 321 28.89 -16.54 -5.23
N ALA A 322 28.96 -15.83 -6.36
CA ALA A 322 28.39 -16.30 -7.62
C ALA A 322 29.00 -17.63 -8.10
N GLU A 323 30.28 -17.86 -7.80
CA GLU A 323 30.95 -19.15 -8.06
C GLU A 323 30.30 -20.29 -7.28
N THR A 324 30.08 -20.09 -5.97
CA THR A 324 29.41 -21.07 -5.11
C THR A 324 28.00 -21.36 -5.61
N VAL A 325 27.23 -20.32 -5.97
CA VAL A 325 25.89 -20.50 -6.53
C VAL A 325 25.93 -21.32 -7.81
N ARG A 326 26.86 -21.02 -8.72
CA ARG A 326 27.01 -21.76 -9.99
C ARG A 326 27.31 -23.24 -9.76
N GLN A 327 28.22 -23.54 -8.83
CA GLN A 327 28.57 -24.91 -8.46
C GLN A 327 27.37 -25.68 -7.89
N VAL A 328 26.64 -25.05 -6.95
CA VAL A 328 25.44 -25.67 -6.36
C VAL A 328 24.33 -25.82 -7.38
N ARG A 329 24.15 -24.85 -8.28
CA ARG A 329 23.17 -24.92 -9.38
C ARG A 329 23.45 -26.09 -10.30
N GLU A 330 24.70 -26.29 -10.71
CA GLU A 330 25.07 -27.45 -11.53
C GLU A 330 24.90 -28.77 -10.76
N ALA A 331 25.28 -28.81 -9.47
CA ALA A 331 25.11 -29.99 -8.63
C ALA A 331 23.62 -30.34 -8.42
N ALA A 332 22.75 -29.34 -8.33
CA ALA A 332 21.30 -29.50 -8.17
C ALA A 332 20.55 -29.65 -9.51
N ARG A 333 21.25 -29.76 -10.65
CA ARG A 333 20.62 -29.78 -11.98
C ARG A 333 19.69 -30.96 -12.20
N SER A 334 19.99 -32.11 -11.59
CA SER A 334 19.13 -33.30 -11.64
C SER A 334 17.89 -33.21 -10.76
N GLN A 335 17.84 -32.26 -9.81
CA GLN A 335 16.65 -32.03 -8.99
C GLN A 335 15.58 -31.34 -9.83
N THR A 336 14.51 -32.08 -10.11
CA THR A 336 13.32 -31.58 -10.80
C THR A 336 12.21 -31.30 -9.80
N GLY A 337 11.87 -30.02 -9.60
CA GLY A 337 10.85 -29.60 -8.66
C GLY A 337 11.40 -29.21 -7.28
N LEU A 338 10.50 -29.03 -6.32
CA LEU A 338 10.81 -28.57 -4.97
C LEU A 338 11.57 -29.63 -4.17
N TYR A 339 12.43 -29.22 -3.25
CA TYR A 339 12.99 -30.14 -2.26
C TYR A 339 11.96 -30.45 -1.17
N GLU A 340 11.87 -31.72 -0.76
CA GLU A 340 11.23 -32.05 0.50
C GLU A 340 12.18 -31.68 1.65
N VAL A 341 11.65 -31.02 2.69
CA VAL A 341 12.47 -30.56 3.83
C VAL A 341 13.27 -31.71 4.45
N GLY A 342 12.67 -32.89 4.62
CA GLY A 342 13.36 -34.05 5.18
C GLY A 342 14.56 -34.50 4.34
N ALA A 343 14.39 -34.63 3.02
CA ALA A 343 15.47 -35.02 2.11
C ALA A 343 16.60 -33.98 2.09
N LEU A 344 16.26 -32.69 2.12
CA LEU A 344 17.26 -31.62 2.17
C LEU A 344 18.07 -31.66 3.47
N LEU A 345 17.44 -32.03 4.60
CA LEU A 345 18.11 -32.18 5.89
C LEU A 345 18.97 -33.45 6.01
N GLU A 346 18.64 -34.50 5.26
CA GLU A 346 19.51 -35.69 5.16
C GLU A 346 20.83 -35.36 4.45
N GLU A 347 20.75 -34.55 3.38
CA GLU A 347 21.94 -34.07 2.67
C GLU A 347 22.70 -32.99 3.45
N HIS A 348 21.97 -32.05 4.08
CA HIS A 348 22.51 -30.86 4.75
C HIS A 348 21.86 -30.69 6.13
N PRO A 349 22.31 -31.41 7.17
CA PRO A 349 21.74 -31.36 8.52
C PRO A 349 21.82 -29.96 9.15
N LEU A 350 20.84 -29.59 9.98
CA LEU A 350 20.89 -28.33 10.74
C LEU A 350 22.01 -28.35 11.76
N GLU A 351 22.74 -27.25 11.84
CA GLU A 351 23.75 -26.99 12.84
C GLU A 351 23.12 -26.48 14.14
N GLU A 352 23.74 -26.80 15.28
CA GLU A 352 23.49 -26.08 16.53
C GLU A 352 24.15 -24.70 16.41
N LEU A 353 23.32 -23.64 16.43
CA LEU A 353 23.77 -22.25 16.36
C LEU A 353 24.03 -21.63 17.73
#